data_AF-A0A972HZ60-F1
#
_entry.id   AF-A0A972HZ60-F1
#
_cell.length_a   1.000
_cell.length_b   1.000
_cell.length_c   1.000
_cell.angle_alpha   90.00
_cell.angle_beta   90.00
_cell.angle_gamma   90.00
#
_symmetry.space_group_name_H-M   'P 1'
#
loop_
_entity.id
_entity.type
_entity.pdbx_description
1 polymer ?
#
loop_
_entity_poly.entity_id
_entity_poly.type
_entity_poly.pdbx_seq_one_letter_code
_entity_poly.pdbx_strand_id
1 'polypeptide(L)' 'MSKSSKINDIMNFVTKHPQTVASRRICREIIGEAVERFNEEFALELESGLAELSDEKVEAFHVLIK' A
#
# COMPACT_ATOMS: atom_id res chain seq x y z
N MET A 1 -9.54 -13.94 -1.70
CA MET A 1 -9.20 -13.15 -0.49
C MET A 1 -10.14 -11.96 -0.38
N SER A 2 -10.52 -11.57 0.84
CA SER A 2 -11.29 -10.34 1.07
C SER A 2 -10.43 -9.09 0.79
N LYS A 3 -11.07 -7.96 0.48
CA LYS A 3 -10.38 -6.67 0.28
C LYS A 3 -9.49 -6.32 1.48
N SER A 4 -10.04 -6.40 2.68
CA SER A 4 -9.30 -6.13 3.93
C SER A 4 -8.05 -7.02 4.09
N SER A 5 -8.11 -8.30 3.71
CA SER A 5 -6.93 -9.17 3.75
C SER A 5 -5.85 -8.75 2.76
N LYS A 6 -6.23 -8.29 1.55
CA LYS A 6 -5.29 -7.79 0.55
C LYS A 6 -4.64 -6.48 0.98
N ILE A 7 -5.42 -5.58 1.57
CA ILE A 7 -4.93 -4.32 2.15
C ILE A 7 -3.87 -4.64 3.22
N ASN A 8 -4.16 -5.57 4.13
CA ASN A 8 -3.20 -5.97 5.17
C ASN A 8 -1.89 -6.53 4.57
N ASP A 9 -1.98 -7.35 3.51
CA ASP A 9 -0.78 -7.86 2.81
C ASP A 9 0.03 -6.71 2.17
N ILE A 10 -0.64 -5.76 1.54
CA ILE A 10 -0.01 -4.57 0.94
C ILE A 10 0.68 -3.74 2.02
N MET A 11 -0.01 -3.44 3.12
CA MET A 11 0.53 -2.72 4.27
C MET A 11 1.78 -3.41 4.82
N ASN A 12 1.71 -4.72 5.05
CA ASN A 12 2.84 -5.51 5.53
C ASN A 12 4.02 -5.49 4.56
N PHE A 13 3.77 -5.61 3.26
CA PHE A 13 4.82 -5.59 2.24
C PHE A 13 5.52 -4.22 2.20
N VAL A 14 4.75 -3.13 2.14
CA VAL A 14 5.29 -1.77 2.08
C VAL A 14 6.11 -1.46 3.33
N THR A 15 5.63 -1.88 4.51
CA THR A 15 6.32 -1.68 5.79
C THR A 15 7.65 -2.45 5.85
N LYS A 16 7.66 -3.71 5.39
CA LYS A 16 8.86 -4.56 5.43
C LYS A 16 9.86 -4.24 4.33
N HIS A 17 9.37 -3.77 3.18
CA HIS A 17 10.16 -3.56 1.98
C HIS A 17 9.94 -2.15 1.38
N PRO A 18 10.14 -1.07 2.15
CA PRO A 18 9.79 0.29 1.73
C PRO A 18 10.59 0.80 0.52
N GLN A 19 11.78 0.23 0.30
CA GLN A 19 12.68 0.68 -0.76
C GLN A 19 12.41 0.03 -2.13
N THR A 20 11.51 -0.95 -2.21
CA THR A 20 11.21 -1.61 -3.49
C THR A 20 10.47 -0.67 -4.43
N VAL A 21 10.61 -0.91 -5.73
CA VAL A 21 9.88 -0.19 -6.78
C VAL A 21 8.37 -0.31 -6.55
N ALA A 22 7.92 -1.49 -6.12
CA ALA A 22 6.54 -1.78 -5.77
C ALA A 22 6.02 -0.88 -4.66
N SER A 23 6.70 -0.85 -3.51
CA SER A 23 6.31 -0.03 -2.38
C SER A 23 6.28 1.46 -2.72
N ARG A 24 7.32 1.95 -3.41
CA ARG A 24 7.38 3.34 -3.85
C ARG A 24 6.24 3.70 -4.80
N ARG A 25 5.89 2.81 -5.71
CA ARG A 25 4.77 3.02 -6.64
C ARG A 25 3.43 3.07 -5.92
N ILE A 26 3.17 2.11 -5.04
CA ILE A 26 1.92 2.03 -4.28
C ILE A 26 1.75 3.30 -3.44
N CYS A 27 2.77 3.68 -2.68
CA CYS A 27 2.71 4.88 -1.85
C CYS A 27 2.56 6.15 -2.67
N ARG A 28 3.24 6.27 -3.82
CA ARG A 28 3.11 7.43 -4.69
C ARG A 28 1.72 7.55 -5.31
N GLU A 29 1.07 6.45 -5.66
CA GLU A 29 -0.29 6.50 -6.20
C GLU A 29 -1.34 6.83 -5.14
N ILE A 30 -1.10 6.48 -3.88
CA ILE A 30 -2.08 6.65 -2.80
C ILE A 30 -1.89 7.96 -2.05
N ILE A 31 -0.64 8.27 -1.68
CA ILE A 31 -0.29 9.38 -0.79
C ILE A 31 0.39 10.53 -1.57
N GLY A 32 0.81 10.27 -2.82
CA GLY A 32 1.50 11.27 -3.65
C GLY A 32 2.99 11.43 -3.34
N GLU A 33 3.49 10.81 -2.27
CA GLU A 33 4.88 10.91 -1.81
C GLU A 33 5.62 9.57 -1.88
N ALA A 34 6.95 9.64 -1.98
CA ALA A 34 7.82 8.47 -1.88
C ALA A 34 8.05 8.12 -0.40
N VAL A 35 8.11 6.82 -0.08
CA VAL A 35 8.40 6.32 1.29
C VAL A 35 9.82 6.68 1.69
N GLU A 36 10.07 7.91 2.13
CA GLU A 36 11.35 8.31 2.71
C GLU A 36 11.36 8.02 4.21
N ARG A 37 10.21 8.07 4.89
CA ARG A 37 10.02 7.68 6.29
C ARG A 37 8.67 7.01 6.50
N PHE A 38 8.67 5.69 6.69
CA PHE A 38 7.47 4.97 7.11
C PHE A 38 7.29 5.19 8.63
N ASN A 39 6.30 6.00 9.02
CA ASN A 39 5.91 6.25 10.41
C ASN A 39 4.43 5.83 10.63
N GLU A 40 3.92 5.93 11.86
CA GLU A 40 2.53 5.54 12.16
C GLU A 40 1.49 6.37 11.40
N GLU A 41 1.73 7.67 11.23
CA GLU A 41 0.84 8.57 10.47
C GLU A 41 0.75 8.15 9.00
N PHE A 42 1.90 7.85 8.40
CA PHE A 42 2.01 7.34 7.03
C PHE A 42 1.30 6.00 6.86
N ALA A 43 1.38 5.12 7.86
CA ALA A 43 0.68 3.84 7.81
C ALA A 43 -0.85 4.02 7.80
N LEU A 44 -1.36 4.95 8.62
CA LEU A 44 -2.79 5.27 8.66
C LEU A 44 -3.28 5.90 7.36
N GLU A 45 -2.51 6.82 6.76
CA GLU A 45 -2.85 7.42 5.47
C GLU A 45 -2.85 6.38 4.34
N LEU A 46 -1.86 5.49 4.32
CA LEU A 46 -1.77 4.42 3.34
C LEU A 46 -2.96 3.47 3.44
N GLU A 47 -3.30 3.04 4.66
CA GLU A 47 -4.42 2.13 4.91
C GLU A 47 -5.75 2.79 4.55
N SER A 48 -5.94 4.04 4.95
CA SER A 48 -7.14 4.82 4.61
C SER A 48 -7.30 4.96 3.10
N GLY A 49 -6.25 5.35 2.39
CA GLY A 49 -6.27 5.47 0.95
C GLY A 49 -6.53 4.14 0.25
N LEU A 50 -5.92 3.03 0.71
CA LEU A 50 -6.20 1.68 0.21
C LEU A 50 -7.68 1.28 0.41
N ALA A 51 -8.30 1.69 1.52
CA ALA A 51 -9.69 1.38 1.81
C ALA A 51 -10.67 2.11 0.87
N GLU A 52 -10.33 3.32 0.42
CA GLU A 52 -11.14 4.13 -0.50
C GLU A 52 -11.06 3.67 -1.96
N LEU A 53 -10.04 2.89 -2.34
CA LEU A 53 -9.90 2.38 -3.69
C LEU A 53 -10.95 1.33 -4.05
N SER A 54 -11.20 1.13 -5.35
CA SER A 54 -12.01 0.01 -5.82
C SER A 54 -11.31 -1.33 -5.56
N ASP A 55 -12.09 -2.40 -5.43
CA ASP A 55 -11.57 -3.76 -5.23
C ASP A 55 -10.61 -4.18 -6.35
N GLU A 56 -10.86 -3.75 -7.58
CA GLU A 56 -9.99 -3.98 -8.74
C GLU A 56 -8.61 -3.32 -8.58
N LYS A 57 -8.57 -2.10 -8.06
CA LYS A 57 -7.30 -1.41 -7.81
C LYS A 57 -6.51 -2.05 -6.67
N VAL A 58 -7.19 -2.44 -5.60
CA VAL A 58 -6.56 -3.19 -4.50
C VAL A 58 -6.02 -4.53 -4.98
N GLU A 59 -6.75 -5.23 -5.87
CA GLU A 59 -6.25 -6.45 -6.50
C GLU A 59 -5.00 -6.20 -7.34
N ALA A 60 -4.98 -5.14 -8.16
CA ALA A 60 -3.82 -4.79 -8.98
C ALA A 60 -2.57 -4.55 -8.12
N PHE A 61 -2.71 -3.85 -6.99
CA PHE A 61 -1.60 -3.67 -6.05
C PHE A 61 -1.21 -4.96 -5.33
N HIS A 62 -2.16 -5.82 -4.99
CA HIS A 62 -1.89 -7.10 -4.36
C HIS A 62 -1.10 -8.04 -5.28
N VAL A 63 -1.41 -8.05 -6.58
CA VAL A 63 -0.64 -8.79 -7.60
C VAL A 63 0.78 -8.24 -7.73
N LEU A 64 0.96 -6.93 -7.57
CA LEU A 64 2.25 -6.26 -7.76
C LEU A 64 3.27 -6.58 -6.65
N ILE A 65 2.80 -6.97 -5.46
CA ILE A 65 3.63 -7.33 -4.30
C ILE A 65 3.80 -8.84 -4.10
N LYS A 66 3.19 -9.65 -4.96
CA LYS A 66 3.37 -11.11 -5.00
C LYS A 66 4.50 -11.50 -5.95
#